data_AF-A0A917QP15-F1
#
_entry.id   AF-A0A917QP15-F1
#
_cell.length_a   1.000
_cell.length_b   1.000
_cell.length_c   1.000
_cell.angle_alpha   90.00
_cell.angle_beta   90.00
_cell.angle_gamma   90.00
#
_symmetry.space_group_name_H-M   'P 1'
#
loop_
_entity.id
_entity.type
_entity.pdbx_description
1 polymer ?
#
loop_
_entity_poly.entity_id
_entity_poly.type
_entity_poly.pdbx_seq_one_letter_code
_entity_poly.pdbx_strand_id
1 'polypeptide(L)'
;MANRPKCAEPTCGEPLRALARSVAKYCSARCRQRASRRRRAIPAEMTRRETWVRRTARKVPVTTGHRVASATDRSTWTTYRSACRSSAGVGLGFVLDGSGVVCIDLDHCLTGGVVAPWAQEILDRLPRTFIEVSASGHGLHIFGRGHIATGRRIRRGDGAAIEVYGDRRYIAITGMRYKSAPPVLADLSEVLADLI
;
A
#
# COMPACT_ATOMS: atom_id res chain seq x y z
N MET A 1 -19.82 26.03 27.46
CA MET A 1 -20.08 25.18 26.27
C MET A 1 -19.15 23.97 26.32
N ALA A 2 -19.66 22.74 26.21
CA ALA A 2 -18.81 21.54 26.27
C ALA A 2 -17.89 21.47 25.03
N ASN A 3 -16.58 21.31 25.26
CA ASN A 3 -15.59 21.15 24.20
C ASN A 3 -15.78 19.79 23.52
N ARG A 4 -16.50 19.77 22.40
CA ARG A 4 -16.77 18.54 21.64
C ARG A 4 -15.54 18.17 20.81
N PRO A 5 -15.17 16.88 20.73
CA PRO A 5 -14.06 16.44 19.87
C PRO A 5 -14.30 16.87 18.42
N LYS A 6 -13.22 17.19 17.70
CA LYS A 6 -13.30 17.52 16.27
C LYS A 6 -13.45 16.26 15.41
N CYS A 7 -14.08 16.42 14.26
CA CYS A 7 -14.16 15.40 13.22
C CYS A 7 -12.75 14.98 12.78
N ALA A 8 -12.51 13.66 12.65
CA ALA A 8 -11.23 13.10 12.21
C ALA A 8 -11.01 13.19 10.68
N GLU A 9 -11.93 13.79 9.93
CA GLU A 9 -11.72 14.13 8.52
C GLU A 9 -10.91 15.44 8.48
N PRO A 10 -9.66 15.44 7.97
CA PRO A 10 -8.72 16.56 8.17
C PRO A 10 -9.16 17.89 7.55
N THR A 11 -10.04 17.87 6.55
CA THR A 11 -10.54 19.08 5.87
C THR A 11 -11.88 19.57 6.42
N CYS A 12 -12.50 18.85 7.36
CA CYS A 12 -13.83 19.16 7.87
C CYS A 12 -13.81 20.20 8.99
N GLY A 13 -12.94 20.06 10.00
CA GLY A 13 -12.84 20.99 11.14
C GLY A 13 -14.02 21.00 12.13
N GLU A 14 -15.21 20.56 11.71
CA GLU A 14 -16.45 20.56 12.50
C GLU A 14 -16.36 19.70 13.78
N PRO A 15 -17.05 20.09 14.88
CA PRO A 15 -17.21 19.25 16.05
C PRO A 15 -18.08 18.03 15.74
N LEU A 16 -17.91 16.97 16.53
CA LEU A 16 -18.85 15.84 16.52
C LEU A 16 -20.25 16.28 16.97
N ARG A 17 -21.28 15.56 16.50
CA ARG A 17 -22.67 15.81 16.89
C ARG A 17 -22.81 15.62 18.41
N ALA A 18 -23.64 16.43 19.07
CA ALA A 18 -23.82 16.34 20.52
C ALA A 18 -24.31 14.95 20.97
N LEU A 19 -25.17 14.30 20.16
CA LEU A 19 -25.68 12.95 20.38
C LEU A 19 -24.82 11.85 19.71
N ALA A 20 -23.56 12.15 19.37
CA ALA A 20 -22.68 11.14 18.80
C ALA A 20 -22.27 10.12 19.87
N ARG A 21 -22.17 8.84 19.47
CA ARG A 21 -21.59 7.79 20.32
C ARG A 21 -20.16 8.18 20.71
N SER A 22 -19.71 7.77 21.89
CA SER A 22 -18.34 8.03 22.38
C SER A 22 -17.23 7.59 21.42
N VAL A 23 -17.47 6.51 20.66
CA VAL A 23 -16.53 5.98 19.66
C VAL A 23 -16.62 6.66 18.28
N ALA A 24 -17.51 7.64 18.10
CA ALA A 24 -17.68 8.31 16.82
C ALA A 24 -16.43 9.13 16.47
N LYS A 25 -15.89 8.90 15.27
CA LYS A 25 -14.72 9.64 14.76
C LYS A 25 -15.08 10.73 13.75
N TYR A 26 -16.30 10.72 13.20
CA TYR A 26 -16.70 11.59 12.09
C TYR A 26 -18.06 12.23 12.36
N CYS A 27 -18.21 13.51 11.98
CA CYS A 27 -19.46 14.25 12.18
C CYS A 27 -20.62 13.80 11.26
N SER A 28 -20.30 13.09 10.17
CA SER A 28 -21.25 12.63 9.15
C SER A 28 -20.78 11.41 8.37
N ALA A 29 -21.71 10.72 7.71
CA ALA A 29 -21.40 9.65 6.77
C ALA A 29 -20.52 10.12 5.61
N ARG A 30 -20.76 11.34 5.10
CA ARG A 30 -19.93 11.98 4.06
C ARG A 30 -18.48 12.15 4.50
N CYS A 31 -18.24 12.63 5.72
CA CYS A 31 -16.87 12.77 6.26
C CYS A 31 -16.19 11.42 6.46
N ARG A 32 -16.93 10.41 6.95
CA ARG A 32 -16.43 9.02 7.02
C ARG A 32 -16.01 8.50 5.65
N GLN A 33 -16.82 8.73 4.61
CA GLN A 33 -16.54 8.29 3.26
C GLN A 33 -15.33 9.03 2.66
N ARG A 34 -15.23 10.35 2.87
CA ARG A 34 -14.06 11.15 2.46
C ARG A 34 -12.78 10.66 3.13
N ALA A 35 -12.80 10.46 4.45
CA ALA A 35 -11.66 9.91 5.18
C ALA A 35 -11.26 8.51 4.69
N SER A 36 -12.24 7.64 4.42
CA SER A 36 -12.01 6.31 3.86
C SER A 36 -11.34 6.36 2.47
N ARG A 37 -11.89 7.19 1.56
CA ARG A 37 -11.30 7.39 0.21
C ARG A 37 -9.88 7.95 0.31
N ARG A 38 -9.65 8.94 1.18
CA ARG A 38 -8.32 9.50 1.40
C ARG A 38 -7.35 8.44 1.89
N ARG A 39 -7.75 7.60 2.86
CA ARG A 39 -6.92 6.52 3.40
C ARG A 39 -6.59 5.43 2.39
N ARG A 40 -7.43 5.24 1.36
CA ARG A 40 -7.29 4.21 0.32
C ARG A 40 -6.73 4.72 -1.01
N ALA A 41 -6.24 5.95 -1.06
CA ALA A 41 -5.71 6.55 -2.27
C ALA A 41 -4.38 5.88 -2.68
N ILE A 42 -4.33 5.34 -3.90
CA ILE A 42 -3.15 4.76 -4.53
C ILE A 42 -2.52 5.82 -5.46
N PRO A 43 -1.18 5.87 -5.61
CA PRO A 43 -0.52 6.81 -6.50
C PRO A 43 -1.07 6.80 -7.93
N ALA A 44 -1.31 7.98 -8.48
CA ALA A 44 -1.83 8.12 -9.85
C ALA A 44 -0.89 7.50 -10.89
N GLU A 45 0.42 7.52 -10.64
CA GLU A 45 1.42 6.86 -11.48
C GLU A 45 1.27 5.34 -11.52
N MET A 46 0.79 4.72 -10.44
CA MET A 46 0.50 3.29 -10.43
C MET A 46 -0.83 3.00 -11.11
N THR A 47 -1.87 3.78 -10.82
CA THR A 47 -3.23 3.51 -11.36
C THR A 47 -3.37 3.80 -12.85
N ARG A 48 -2.47 4.60 -13.44
CA ARG A 48 -2.37 4.84 -14.89
C ARG A 48 -1.71 3.70 -15.67
N ARG A 49 -1.08 2.74 -15.00
CA ARG A 49 -0.40 1.60 -15.64
C ARG A 49 -1.39 0.46 -15.93
N GLU A 50 -1.06 -0.36 -16.90
CA GLU A 50 -1.81 -1.58 -17.26
C GLU A 50 -1.18 -2.84 -16.65
N THR A 51 -0.62 -2.70 -15.45
CA THR A 51 0.10 -3.76 -14.73
C THR A 51 -0.70 -4.27 -13.53
N TRP A 52 -2.04 -4.22 -13.59
CA TRP A 52 -2.90 -4.64 -12.49
C TRP A 52 -3.44 -6.05 -12.67
N VAL A 53 -3.60 -6.74 -11.55
CA VAL A 53 -4.25 -8.05 -11.45
C VAL A 53 -5.20 -8.07 -10.25
N ARG A 54 -5.95 -9.15 -10.11
CA ARG A 54 -6.67 -9.49 -8.88
C ARG A 54 -5.85 -10.49 -8.08
N ARG A 55 -6.24 -10.77 -6.84
CA ARG A 55 -5.65 -11.85 -6.05
C ARG A 55 -6.68 -12.66 -5.28
N THR A 56 -6.39 -13.93 -5.06
CA THR A 56 -7.16 -14.79 -4.16
C THR A 56 -6.87 -14.47 -2.68
N ALA A 57 -7.61 -15.11 -1.77
CA ALA A 57 -7.34 -15.04 -0.32
C ALA A 57 -5.96 -15.60 0.04
N ARG A 58 -5.48 -16.61 -0.71
CA ARG A 58 -4.13 -17.18 -0.56
C ARG A 58 -3.02 -16.34 -1.21
N LYS A 59 -3.33 -15.10 -1.61
CA LYS A 59 -2.39 -14.22 -2.33
C LYS A 59 -1.81 -14.89 -3.58
N VAL A 60 -2.69 -15.49 -4.40
CA VAL A 60 -2.33 -15.95 -5.74
C VAL A 60 -2.88 -14.92 -6.74
N PRO A 61 -2.05 -14.39 -7.67
CA PRO A 61 -2.51 -13.43 -8.65
C PRO A 61 -3.46 -14.11 -9.65
N VAL A 62 -4.55 -13.45 -9.97
CA VAL A 62 -5.55 -13.91 -10.93
C VAL A 62 -5.97 -12.78 -11.86
N THR A 63 -6.30 -13.13 -13.09
CA THR A 63 -6.94 -12.24 -14.06
C THR A 63 -8.32 -11.80 -13.55
N THR A 64 -8.93 -10.79 -14.20
CA THR A 64 -10.32 -10.42 -13.93
C THR A 64 -11.34 -11.52 -14.27
N GLY A 65 -10.92 -12.52 -15.07
CA GLY A 65 -11.68 -13.71 -15.40
C GLY A 65 -11.36 -14.93 -14.54
N HIS A 66 -10.84 -14.75 -13.32
CA HIS A 66 -10.57 -15.81 -12.33
C HIS A 66 -9.45 -16.82 -12.65
N ARG A 67 -8.84 -16.77 -13.84
CA ARG A 67 -7.66 -17.59 -14.18
C ARG A 67 -6.41 -17.07 -13.46
N VAL A 68 -5.43 -17.93 -13.19
CA VAL A 68 -4.12 -17.51 -12.66
C VAL A 68 -3.49 -16.49 -13.60
N ALA A 69 -2.96 -15.39 -13.04
CA ALA A 69 -2.20 -14.39 -13.77
C ALA A 69 -0.70 -14.62 -13.57
N SER A 70 0.08 -14.27 -14.57
CA SER A 70 1.53 -14.37 -14.53
C SER A 70 2.15 -13.05 -14.08
N ALA A 71 3.30 -13.08 -13.40
CA ALA A 71 4.09 -11.89 -13.13
C ALA A 71 5.01 -11.50 -14.32
N THR A 72 5.02 -12.29 -15.40
CA THR A 72 5.90 -12.07 -16.57
C THR A 72 5.14 -12.00 -17.90
N ASP A 73 3.88 -12.42 -17.95
CA ASP A 73 3.05 -12.36 -19.15
C ASP A 73 2.03 -11.22 -19.05
N ARG A 74 2.28 -10.16 -19.84
CA ARG A 74 1.48 -8.94 -19.90
C ARG A 74 0.03 -9.18 -20.35
N SER A 75 -0.24 -10.25 -21.09
CA SER A 75 -1.59 -10.59 -21.54
C SER A 75 -2.53 -10.97 -20.39
N THR A 76 -1.95 -11.30 -19.23
CA THR A 76 -2.71 -11.64 -18.00
C THR A 76 -2.98 -10.42 -17.11
N TRP A 77 -2.47 -9.25 -17.47
CA TRP A 77 -2.63 -8.01 -16.71
C TRP A 77 -3.79 -7.17 -17.26
N THR A 78 -4.17 -6.14 -16.53
CA THR A 78 -5.26 -5.25 -16.90
C THR A 78 -5.03 -3.84 -16.36
N THR A 79 -5.89 -2.89 -16.74
CA THR A 79 -5.97 -1.57 -16.13
C THR A 79 -6.46 -1.64 -14.67
N TYR A 80 -6.07 -0.63 -13.87
CA TYR A 80 -6.58 -0.44 -12.50
C TYR A 80 -8.11 -0.43 -12.44
N ARG A 81 -8.77 0.29 -13.36
CA ARG A 81 -10.23 0.43 -13.39
C ARG A 81 -10.92 -0.93 -13.58
N SER A 82 -10.43 -1.75 -14.50
CA SER A 82 -10.97 -3.09 -14.75
C SER A 82 -10.74 -4.02 -13.55
N ALA A 83 -9.55 -3.97 -12.92
CA ALA A 83 -9.29 -4.71 -11.70
C ALA A 83 -10.19 -4.27 -10.52
N CYS A 84 -10.50 -2.98 -10.38
CA CYS A 84 -11.43 -2.50 -9.36
C CYS A 84 -12.88 -2.98 -9.59
N ARG A 85 -13.32 -3.07 -10.85
CA ARG A 85 -14.69 -3.50 -11.20
C ARG A 85 -14.89 -5.01 -11.13
N SER A 86 -13.80 -5.78 -11.25
CA SER A 86 -13.83 -7.24 -11.21
C SER A 86 -14.19 -7.77 -9.82
N SER A 87 -15.01 -8.82 -9.78
CA SER A 87 -15.33 -9.61 -8.58
C SER A 87 -14.34 -10.76 -8.33
N ALA A 88 -13.43 -11.05 -9.26
CA ALA A 88 -12.45 -12.13 -9.09
C ALA A 88 -11.59 -11.97 -7.84
N GLY A 89 -11.50 -13.01 -7.02
CA GLY A 89 -10.70 -12.98 -5.79
C GLY A 89 -11.13 -11.89 -4.79
N VAL A 90 -10.24 -11.53 -3.88
CA VAL A 90 -10.56 -10.70 -2.69
C VAL A 90 -9.82 -9.37 -2.65
N GLY A 91 -8.94 -9.10 -3.61
CA GLY A 91 -8.14 -7.88 -3.61
C GLY A 91 -7.42 -7.62 -4.91
N LEU A 92 -6.70 -6.50 -4.94
CA LEU A 92 -5.88 -6.08 -6.07
C LEU A 92 -4.46 -6.61 -5.93
N GLY A 93 -3.78 -6.71 -7.06
CA GLY A 93 -2.33 -6.86 -7.15
C GLY A 93 -1.76 -5.92 -8.20
N PHE A 94 -0.51 -5.54 -8.02
CA PHE A 94 0.26 -4.72 -8.95
C PHE A 94 1.51 -5.48 -9.36
N VAL A 95 1.74 -5.63 -10.66
CA VAL A 95 2.92 -6.28 -11.21
C VAL A 95 3.99 -5.24 -11.44
N LEU A 96 5.18 -5.50 -10.90
CA LEU A 96 6.42 -4.78 -11.16
C LEU A 96 6.99 -5.34 -12.46
N ASP A 97 7.07 -4.50 -13.48
CA ASP A 97 7.40 -4.86 -14.87
C ASP A 97 8.77 -4.31 -15.33
N GLY A 98 9.60 -3.88 -14.39
CA GLY A 98 10.92 -3.30 -14.69
C GLY A 98 10.88 -1.85 -15.17
N SER A 99 9.71 -1.23 -15.35
CA SER A 99 9.60 0.13 -15.93
C SER A 99 9.63 1.26 -14.89
N GLY A 100 10.52 1.11 -13.91
CA GLY A 100 10.92 2.18 -12.98
C GLY A 100 10.07 2.35 -11.72
N VAL A 101 9.13 1.43 -11.43
CA VAL A 101 8.45 1.36 -10.12
C VAL A 101 9.02 0.17 -9.35
N VAL A 102 9.41 0.42 -8.11
CA VAL A 102 9.96 -0.59 -7.20
C VAL A 102 9.12 -0.71 -5.95
N CYS A 103 9.28 -1.84 -5.25
CA CYS A 103 8.71 -2.08 -3.94
C CYS A 103 9.78 -2.59 -2.98
N ILE A 104 9.92 -1.94 -1.83
CA ILE A 104 10.60 -2.48 -0.65
C ILE A 104 9.49 -3.05 0.25
N ASP A 105 9.49 -4.36 0.46
CA ASP A 105 8.59 -5.08 1.35
C ASP A 105 9.29 -5.35 2.69
N LEU A 106 8.74 -4.79 3.75
CA LEU A 106 9.19 -4.99 5.12
C LEU A 106 8.25 -6.00 5.78
N ASP A 107 8.66 -7.27 5.78
CA ASP A 107 7.84 -8.34 6.31
C ASP A 107 7.95 -8.42 7.85
N HIS A 108 6.83 -8.71 8.49
CA HIS A 108 6.70 -8.81 9.96
C HIS A 108 7.23 -7.59 10.75
N CYS A 109 7.21 -6.40 10.15
CA CYS A 109 7.74 -5.19 10.77
C CYS A 109 6.73 -4.40 11.62
N LEU A 110 5.45 -4.80 11.65
CA LEU A 110 4.35 -4.04 12.27
C LEU A 110 3.56 -4.91 13.25
N THR A 111 3.54 -4.52 14.52
CA THR A 111 2.79 -5.20 15.60
C THR A 111 1.92 -4.19 16.33
N GLY A 112 0.60 -4.34 16.28
CA GLY A 112 -0.33 -3.42 16.94
C GLY A 112 -0.23 -1.96 16.45
N GLY A 113 0.32 -1.73 15.25
CA GLY A 113 0.59 -0.39 14.72
C GLY A 113 1.96 0.19 15.10
N VAL A 114 2.74 -0.50 15.92
CA VAL A 114 4.12 -0.15 16.29
C VAL A 114 5.08 -0.80 15.30
N VAL A 115 6.02 -0.01 14.77
CA VAL A 115 7.02 -0.47 13.80
C VAL A 115 8.25 -0.97 14.56
N ALA A 116 8.83 -2.07 14.10
CA ALA A 116 10.08 -2.61 14.65
C ALA A 116 11.25 -1.62 14.44
N PRO A 117 12.19 -1.51 15.39
CA PRO A 117 13.28 -0.52 15.31
C PRO A 117 14.05 -0.55 13.98
N TRP A 118 14.40 -1.74 13.50
CA TRP A 118 15.12 -1.90 12.24
C TRP A 118 14.34 -1.40 11.01
N ALA A 119 13.03 -1.51 11.04
CA ALA A 119 12.17 -1.02 9.96
C ALA A 119 12.02 0.50 10.09
N GLN A 120 11.98 1.02 11.31
CA GLN A 120 11.96 2.45 11.58
C GLN A 120 13.24 3.13 11.05
N GLU A 121 14.41 2.51 11.20
CA GLU A 121 15.67 3.00 10.60
C GLU A 121 15.58 3.18 9.08
N ILE A 122 14.90 2.26 8.38
CA ILE A 122 14.64 2.40 6.93
C ILE A 122 13.64 3.53 6.68
N LEU A 123 12.53 3.56 7.42
CA LEU A 123 11.49 4.57 7.27
C LEU A 123 12.01 5.99 7.48
N ASP A 124 12.93 6.19 8.43
CA ASP A 124 13.51 7.50 8.77
C ASP A 124 14.37 8.08 7.65
N ARG A 125 14.86 7.23 6.75
CA ARG A 125 15.67 7.61 5.59
C ARG A 125 14.85 7.84 4.32
N LEU A 126 13.56 7.48 4.33
CA LEU A 126 12.74 7.57 3.14
C LEU A 126 12.34 9.03 2.85
N PRO A 127 12.41 9.48 1.60
CA PRO A 127 11.62 10.61 1.18
C PRO A 127 10.12 10.29 1.32
N ARG A 128 9.28 11.33 1.35
CA ARG A 128 7.83 11.16 1.48
C ARG A 128 7.25 10.44 0.26
N THR A 129 7.05 9.14 0.39
CA THR A 129 6.54 8.26 -0.68
C THR A 129 5.31 7.46 -0.24
N PHE A 130 4.73 6.71 -1.17
CA PHE A 130 3.61 5.82 -0.89
C PHE A 130 4.05 4.61 -0.05
N ILE A 131 3.45 4.49 1.11
CA ILE A 131 3.63 3.36 2.03
C ILE A 131 2.24 2.85 2.37
N GLU A 132 2.02 1.55 2.23
CA GLU A 132 0.79 0.89 2.66
C GLU A 132 1.05 -0.21 3.67
N VAL A 133 0.05 -0.49 4.49
CA VAL A 133 0.02 -1.70 5.32
C VAL A 133 -0.23 -2.89 4.40
N SER A 134 0.61 -3.92 4.48
CA SER A 134 0.52 -5.09 3.61
C SER A 134 -0.75 -5.90 3.89
N ALA A 135 -1.09 -6.83 2.98
CA ALA A 135 -2.29 -7.64 3.10
C ALA A 135 -2.31 -8.57 4.33
N SER A 136 -1.17 -8.82 4.99
CA SER A 136 -1.13 -9.56 6.26
C SER A 136 -1.51 -8.70 7.46
N GLY A 137 -1.44 -7.36 7.34
CA GLY A 137 -1.60 -6.44 8.46
C GLY A 137 -0.34 -6.25 9.33
N HIS A 138 0.72 -7.03 9.09
CA HIS A 138 1.93 -7.07 9.92
C HIS A 138 3.19 -6.61 9.19
N GLY A 139 3.09 -6.22 7.92
CA GLY A 139 4.20 -5.68 7.14
C GLY A 139 3.84 -4.36 6.46
N LEU A 140 4.84 -3.75 5.85
CA LEU A 140 4.70 -2.51 5.08
C LEU A 140 5.24 -2.70 3.67
N HIS A 141 4.49 -2.25 2.67
CA HIS A 141 5.02 -2.06 1.32
C HIS A 141 5.37 -0.59 1.13
N ILE A 142 6.61 -0.32 0.73
CA ILE A 142 7.10 1.02 0.38
C ILE A 142 7.30 1.03 -1.13
N PHE A 143 6.56 1.88 -1.84
CA PHE A 143 6.71 2.05 -3.28
C PHE A 143 7.42 3.35 -3.61
N GLY A 144 8.18 3.33 -4.70
CA GLY A 144 8.77 4.53 -5.26
C GLY A 144 9.32 4.29 -6.66
N ARG A 145 10.03 5.28 -7.18
CA ARG A 145 10.77 5.20 -8.43
C ARG A 145 12.18 4.72 -8.15
N GLY A 146 12.73 3.96 -9.08
CA GLY A 146 14.09 3.45 -8.98
C GLY A 146 14.32 2.30 -9.97
N HIS A 147 15.55 1.81 -9.99
CA HIS A 147 15.94 0.68 -10.82
C HIS A 147 16.64 -0.37 -9.96
N ILE A 148 16.26 -1.64 -10.14
CA ILE A 148 16.84 -2.77 -9.44
C ILE A 148 17.21 -3.81 -10.48
N ALA A 149 18.51 -4.09 -10.63
CA ALA A 149 18.98 -5.10 -11.57
C ALA A 149 18.57 -6.52 -11.15
N THR A 150 18.73 -6.83 -9.86
CA THR A 150 18.38 -8.12 -9.26
C THR A 150 17.69 -7.88 -7.93
N GLY A 151 16.50 -8.46 -7.74
CA GLY A 151 15.81 -8.38 -6.46
C GLY A 151 16.60 -9.04 -5.34
N ARG A 152 16.49 -8.52 -4.11
CA ARG A 152 17.24 -9.00 -2.95
C ARG A 152 16.30 -9.31 -1.78
N ARG A 153 16.60 -10.36 -1.03
CA ARG A 153 15.92 -10.69 0.24
C ARG A 153 16.96 -10.80 1.36
N ILE A 154 16.85 -9.91 2.34
CA ILE A 154 17.67 -9.89 3.54
C ILE A 154 16.83 -10.51 4.66
N ARG A 155 17.12 -11.76 5.03
CA ARG A 155 16.44 -12.44 6.13
C ARG A 155 16.97 -11.97 7.48
N ARG A 156 16.08 -11.83 8.45
CA ARG A 156 16.39 -11.60 9.85
C ARG A 156 16.14 -12.89 10.65
N GLY A 157 16.87 -13.07 11.74
CA GLY A 157 16.81 -14.30 12.57
C GLY A 157 15.48 -14.54 13.28
N ASP A 158 14.61 -13.55 13.33
CA ASP A 158 13.27 -13.55 13.94
C ASP A 158 12.14 -13.87 12.95
N GLY A 159 12.49 -14.27 11.71
CA GLY A 159 11.53 -14.53 10.65
C GLY A 159 11.08 -13.29 9.87
N ALA A 160 11.51 -12.09 10.27
CA ALA A 160 11.32 -10.89 9.48
C ALA A 160 12.27 -10.85 8.26
N ALA A 161 11.94 -10.02 7.28
CA ALA A 161 12.79 -9.83 6.11
C ALA A 161 12.61 -8.44 5.51
N ILE A 162 13.66 -7.98 4.83
CA ILE A 162 13.58 -6.87 3.87
C ILE A 162 13.66 -7.51 2.49
N GLU A 163 12.65 -7.29 1.65
CA GLU A 163 12.66 -7.73 0.26
C GLU A 163 12.57 -6.54 -0.67
N VAL A 164 13.39 -6.53 -1.72
CA VAL A 164 13.46 -5.43 -2.68
C VAL A 164 13.18 -5.97 -4.07
N TYR A 165 12.17 -5.42 -4.74
CA TYR A 165 11.70 -5.89 -6.05
C TYR A 165 11.49 -4.73 -7.01
N GLY A 166 11.87 -4.93 -8.28
CA GLY A 166 11.63 -3.97 -9.37
C GLY A 166 11.07 -4.58 -10.65
N ASP A 167 11.12 -5.91 -10.81
CA ASP A 167 10.71 -6.61 -12.03
C ASP A 167 10.19 -8.02 -11.71
N ARG A 168 9.36 -8.57 -12.61
CA ARG A 168 8.81 -9.95 -12.63
C ARG A 168 8.21 -10.43 -11.31
N ARG A 169 7.67 -9.50 -10.51
CA ARG A 169 7.03 -9.78 -9.22
C ARG A 169 5.73 -9.04 -9.13
N TYR A 170 4.72 -9.70 -8.59
CA TYR A 170 3.47 -9.03 -8.23
C TYR A 170 3.44 -8.75 -6.73
N ILE A 171 2.86 -7.62 -6.34
CA ILE A 171 2.65 -7.20 -4.95
C ILE A 171 1.15 -7.14 -4.68
N ALA A 172 0.71 -7.71 -3.56
CA ALA A 172 -0.68 -7.64 -3.13
C ALA A 172 -1.00 -6.24 -2.58
N ILE A 173 -1.86 -5.48 -3.28
CA ILE A 173 -2.15 -4.09 -2.93
C ILE A 173 -3.35 -3.99 -1.98
N THR A 174 -3.22 -3.20 -0.91
CA THR A 174 -4.32 -2.90 0.01
C THR A 174 -4.90 -1.49 -0.18
N GLY A 175 -4.06 -0.57 -0.68
CA GLY A 175 -4.31 0.87 -0.71
C GLY A 175 -4.33 1.51 0.67
N MET A 176 -4.20 0.74 1.76
CA MET A 176 -4.33 1.23 3.13
C MET A 176 -3.06 1.97 3.54
N ARG A 177 -3.03 3.28 3.27
CA ARG A 177 -1.86 4.11 3.54
C ARG A 177 -1.43 4.02 5.01
N TYR A 178 -0.14 3.77 5.21
CA TYR A 178 0.47 3.79 6.53
C TYR A 178 0.56 5.25 7.01
N LYS A 179 -0.03 5.53 8.17
CA LYS A 179 -0.11 6.88 8.77
C LYS A 179 -0.53 7.94 7.73
N SER A 180 0.32 8.94 7.49
CA SER A 180 0.10 10.08 6.60
C SER A 180 0.88 9.98 5.28
N ALA A 181 1.47 8.82 4.97
CA ALA A 181 2.27 8.59 3.76
C ALA A 181 1.53 9.09 2.51
N PRO A 182 2.10 9.98 1.69
CA PRO A 182 1.38 10.56 0.55
C PRO A 182 1.10 9.51 -0.55
N PRO A 183 0.03 9.66 -1.34
CA PRO A 183 -0.24 8.80 -2.50
C PRO A 183 0.59 9.26 -3.72
N VAL A 184 1.90 9.35 -3.58
CA VAL A 184 2.85 9.70 -4.65
C VAL A 184 4.06 8.78 -4.59
N LEU A 185 4.75 8.60 -5.71
CA LEU A 185 6.04 7.91 -5.72
C LEU A 185 7.15 8.96 -5.58
N ALA A 186 8.09 8.75 -4.68
CA ALA A 186 9.35 9.49 -4.60
C ALA A 186 10.46 8.69 -5.31
N ASP A 187 11.60 9.32 -5.58
CA ASP A 187 12.82 8.60 -5.98
C ASP A 187 13.39 7.86 -4.77
N LEU A 188 13.70 6.57 -4.91
CA LEU A 188 14.25 5.72 -3.86
C LEU A 188 15.70 5.30 -4.14
N SER A 189 16.35 5.82 -5.18
CA SER A 189 17.69 5.42 -5.61
C SER A 189 18.71 5.35 -4.46
N GLU A 190 18.74 6.36 -3.58
CA GLU A 190 19.67 6.39 -2.43
C GLU A 190 19.40 5.26 -1.42
N VAL A 191 18.13 5.00 -1.09
CA VAL A 191 17.77 3.95 -0.13
C VAL A 191 17.95 2.56 -0.75
N LEU A 192 17.68 2.43 -2.05
CA LEU A 192 17.90 1.19 -2.78
C LEU A 192 19.39 0.81 -2.80
N ALA A 193 20.29 1.77 -3.03
CA ALA A 193 21.74 1.54 -3.10
C ALA A 193 22.30 0.86 -1.82
N ASP A 194 21.71 1.14 -0.66
CA ASP A 194 22.12 0.53 0.61
C ASP A 194 21.50 -0.85 0.87
N LEU A 195 20.40 -1.16 0.19
CA LEU A 195 19.65 -2.40 0.38
C LEU A 195 19.97 -3.47 -0.66
N ILE A 196 20.60 -3.11 -1.78
CA ILE A 196 20.94 -4.02 -2.89
C ILE A 196 22.40 -4.45 -2.86
#